data_AF-S3HPH1-F1
#
_entry.id   AF-S3HPH1-F1
#
_cell.length_a   1.000
_cell.length_b   1.000
_cell.length_c   1.000
_cell.angle_alpha   90.00
_cell.angle_beta   90.00
_cell.angle_gamma   90.00
#
_symmetry.space_group_name_H-M   'P 1'
#
loop_
_entity.id
_entity.type
_entity.pdbx_description
1 polymer ?
#
loop_
_entity_poly.entity_id
_entity_poly.type
_entity_poly.pdbx_seq_one_letter_code
_entity_poly.pdbx_strand_id
1 'polypeptide(L)'
;EDAFILLHEKKLSNLQAMLPVLEAVVQTGKPLLIIAEDVEGEALATLVVNKLRGGLKIAAVKAPGFGDRRKAMLEDIAILTGGTVISEDLGIKLESVTLDMLGRSKKVSISKENTTIVDGAGAKSDIEGRVAQIKAQIEETTSDYDREKLQERLAKLAGGVAVIRVGGSTEVEVKEKKDRIDDALNATRAAVQEGIVPGGGIALLRSSTKIAAKGANDDQEAGINIVRRALQALVRQIAENAGDEASIVVGKVLDKNEDNYGYNAQTSEYGDMIAMGIVDPVKVVRTALQNAASVASLLITTEAMIAELPKKDAPGGMPGGMGGMGGMDMM
;
A
#
# COMPACT_ATOMS: atom_id res chain seq x y z
N GLU A 1 -8.51 8.87 -12.98
CA GLU A 1 -8.16 10.28 -13.31
C GLU A 1 -9.45 11.02 -13.62
N ASP A 2 -9.52 12.31 -13.31
CA ASP A 2 -10.68 13.20 -13.46
C ASP A 2 -12.00 12.51 -13.08
N ALA A 3 -12.09 12.11 -11.81
CA ALA A 3 -13.16 11.25 -11.31
C ALA A 3 -14.22 12.05 -10.56
N PHE A 4 -15.48 11.65 -10.75
CA PHE A 4 -16.59 12.01 -9.88
C PHE A 4 -16.55 11.18 -8.60
N ILE A 5 -17.03 11.75 -7.50
CA ILE A 5 -17.05 11.14 -6.18
C ILE A 5 -18.46 11.25 -5.60
N LEU A 6 -19.14 10.11 -5.47
CA LEU A 6 -20.42 9.99 -4.77
C LEU A 6 -20.13 9.75 -3.28
N LEU A 7 -20.64 10.63 -2.43
CA LEU A 7 -20.53 10.54 -0.97
C LEU A 7 -21.89 10.18 -0.40
N HIS A 8 -22.07 8.94 0.04
CA HIS A 8 -23.34 8.46 0.58
C HIS A 8 -23.18 8.03 2.03
N GLU A 9 -24.06 8.49 2.91
CA GLU A 9 -23.90 8.25 4.34
C GLU A 9 -24.26 6.81 4.76
N LYS A 10 -25.22 6.19 4.07
CA LYS A 10 -25.78 4.88 4.41
C LYS A 10 -25.18 3.75 3.56
N LYS A 11 -25.64 2.53 3.81
CA LYS A 11 -25.28 1.33 3.06
C LYS A 11 -25.98 1.29 1.71
N LEU A 12 -25.27 0.82 0.69
CA LEU A 12 -25.79 0.57 -0.64
C LEU A 12 -25.94 -0.93 -0.87
N SER A 13 -27.19 -1.41 -0.81
CA SER A 13 -27.55 -2.81 -1.06
C SER A 13 -28.29 -3.01 -2.39
N ASN A 14 -29.06 -2.00 -2.83
CA ASN A 14 -29.84 -2.01 -4.07
C ASN A 14 -29.28 -0.99 -5.08
N LEU A 15 -29.18 -1.40 -6.34
CA LEU A 15 -28.72 -0.57 -7.44
C LEU A 15 -29.79 0.38 -7.98
N GLN A 16 -31.08 0.07 -7.80
CA GLN A 16 -32.19 0.80 -8.43
C GLN A 16 -32.19 2.29 -8.08
N ALA A 17 -31.86 2.61 -6.82
CA ALA A 17 -31.73 3.99 -6.34
C ALA A 17 -30.52 4.73 -6.93
N MET A 18 -29.52 4.01 -7.46
CA MET A 18 -28.31 4.57 -8.08
C MET A 18 -28.37 4.66 -9.60
N LEU A 19 -29.34 4.02 -10.27
CA LEU A 19 -29.42 4.04 -11.73
C LEU A 19 -29.36 5.46 -12.31
N PRO A 20 -30.12 6.45 -11.78
CA PRO A 20 -30.08 7.81 -12.34
C PRO A 20 -28.69 8.44 -12.30
N VAL A 21 -27.96 8.29 -11.18
CA VAL A 21 -26.63 8.88 -11.05
C VAL A 21 -25.58 8.12 -11.87
N LEU A 22 -25.69 6.79 -11.97
CA LEU A 22 -24.81 5.97 -12.79
C LEU A 22 -24.95 6.33 -14.27
N GLU A 23 -26.19 6.45 -14.78
CA GLU A 23 -26.45 6.84 -16.16
C GLU A 23 -25.92 8.23 -16.46
N ALA A 24 -26.15 9.20 -15.56
CA ALA A 24 -25.64 10.56 -15.71
C ALA A 24 -24.10 10.58 -15.78
N VAL A 25 -23.40 9.83 -14.93
CA VAL A 25 -21.93 9.79 -14.95
C VAL A 25 -21.41 9.05 -16.19
N VAL A 26 -22.05 7.97 -16.61
CA VAL A 26 -21.65 7.23 -17.82
C VAL A 26 -21.71 8.12 -19.06
N GLN A 27 -22.72 8.98 -19.18
CA GLN A 27 -22.82 9.94 -20.30
C GLN A 27 -21.65 10.93 -20.36
N THR A 28 -20.99 11.22 -19.24
CA THR A 28 -19.80 12.08 -19.21
C THR A 28 -18.52 11.37 -19.66
N GLY A 29 -18.53 10.03 -19.71
CA GLY A 29 -17.34 9.21 -19.97
C GLY A 29 -16.27 9.24 -18.86
N LYS A 30 -16.54 9.92 -17.74
CA LYS A 30 -15.61 10.05 -16.61
C LYS A 30 -15.76 8.91 -15.59
N PRO A 31 -14.70 8.56 -14.84
CA PRO A 31 -14.78 7.56 -13.78
C PRO A 31 -15.63 8.02 -12.59
N LEU A 32 -16.23 7.06 -11.86
CA LEU A 32 -16.97 7.27 -10.62
C LEU A 32 -16.31 6.54 -9.45
N LEU A 33 -16.06 7.25 -8.36
CA LEU A 33 -15.75 6.70 -7.04
C LEU A 33 -17.01 6.76 -6.16
N ILE A 34 -17.38 5.65 -5.55
CA ILE A 34 -18.45 5.58 -4.56
C ILE A 34 -17.83 5.41 -3.18
N ILE A 35 -18.15 6.33 -2.27
CA ILE A 35 -17.80 6.25 -0.85
C ILE A 35 -19.10 6.14 -0.06
N ALA A 36 -19.35 4.98 0.54
CA ALA A 36 -20.56 4.68 1.29
C ALA A 36 -20.24 3.98 2.61
N GLU A 37 -21.18 3.88 3.56
CA GLU A 37 -20.97 3.09 4.78
C GLU A 37 -20.53 1.65 4.42
N ASP A 38 -21.25 1.04 3.49
CA ASP A 38 -20.88 -0.23 2.88
C ASP A 38 -21.51 -0.34 1.48
N VAL A 39 -20.92 -1.17 0.63
CA VAL A 39 -21.49 -1.55 -0.67
C VAL A 39 -21.56 -3.06 -0.73
N GLU A 40 -22.78 -3.60 -0.64
CA GLU A 40 -23.01 -5.02 -0.42
C GLU A 40 -24.10 -5.59 -1.34
N GLY A 41 -24.27 -6.91 -1.29
CA GLY A 41 -25.34 -7.62 -2.00
C GLY A 41 -25.32 -7.43 -3.52
N GLU A 42 -26.52 -7.21 -4.07
CA GLU A 42 -26.76 -7.08 -5.50
C GLU A 42 -26.06 -5.85 -6.09
N ALA A 43 -26.02 -4.74 -5.35
CA ALA A 43 -25.34 -3.53 -5.78
C ALA A 43 -23.86 -3.80 -6.08
N LEU A 44 -23.13 -4.46 -5.17
CA LEU A 44 -21.72 -4.79 -5.38
C LEU A 44 -21.52 -5.72 -6.58
N ALA A 45 -22.31 -6.80 -6.65
CA ALA A 45 -22.21 -7.77 -7.74
C ALA A 45 -22.41 -7.10 -9.10
N THR A 46 -23.41 -6.23 -9.20
CA THR A 46 -23.74 -5.54 -10.46
C THR A 46 -22.67 -4.51 -10.83
N LEU A 47 -22.12 -3.79 -9.86
CA LEU A 47 -21.00 -2.86 -10.10
C LEU A 47 -19.76 -3.60 -10.62
N VAL A 48 -19.44 -4.78 -10.06
CA VAL A 48 -18.31 -5.60 -10.50
C VAL A 48 -18.51 -6.11 -11.92
N VAL A 49 -19.70 -6.64 -12.24
CA VAL A 49 -20.01 -7.11 -13.61
C VAL A 49 -19.93 -5.98 -14.62
N ASN A 50 -20.49 -4.81 -14.31
CA ASN A 50 -20.45 -3.65 -15.22
C ASN A 50 -19.04 -3.07 -15.38
N LYS A 51 -18.21 -3.12 -14.34
CA LYS A 51 -16.81 -2.74 -14.43
C LYS A 51 -16.02 -3.67 -15.37
N LEU A 52 -16.21 -4.98 -15.23
CA LEU A 52 -15.45 -5.98 -15.99
C LEU A 52 -15.95 -6.14 -17.44
N ARG A 53 -17.26 -6.06 -17.66
CA ARG A 53 -17.90 -6.35 -18.96
C ARG A 53 -18.46 -5.11 -19.65
N GLY A 54 -18.99 -4.15 -18.89
CA GLY A 54 -19.65 -2.95 -19.42
C GLY A 54 -18.72 -1.76 -19.65
N GLY A 55 -17.42 -1.89 -19.37
CA GLY A 55 -16.44 -0.81 -19.53
C GLY A 55 -16.62 0.36 -18.56
N LEU A 56 -17.47 0.21 -17.54
CA LEU A 56 -17.81 1.27 -16.59
C LEU A 56 -16.63 1.49 -15.63
N LYS A 57 -16.01 2.68 -15.69
CA LYS A 57 -14.85 3.02 -14.85
C LYS A 57 -15.29 3.38 -13.44
N ILE A 58 -15.61 2.36 -12.63
CA ILE A 58 -16.14 2.53 -11.28
C ILE A 58 -15.27 1.89 -10.21
N ALA A 59 -15.26 2.49 -9.02
CA ALA A 59 -14.72 1.90 -7.81
C ALA A 59 -15.61 2.23 -6.61
N ALA A 60 -15.69 1.31 -5.66
CA ALA A 60 -16.41 1.50 -4.41
C ALA A 60 -15.45 1.29 -3.24
N VAL A 61 -15.52 2.17 -2.25
CA VAL A 61 -14.73 2.09 -1.02
C VAL A 61 -15.63 2.38 0.17
N LYS A 62 -15.33 1.76 1.31
CA LYS A 62 -16.05 2.06 2.56
C LYS A 62 -15.66 3.45 3.06
N ALA A 63 -16.63 4.17 3.61
CA ALA A 63 -16.42 5.46 4.22
C ALA A 63 -15.49 5.33 5.45
N PRO A 64 -14.58 6.29 5.65
CA PRO A 64 -13.65 6.23 6.76
C PRO A 64 -14.35 6.53 8.10
N GLY A 65 -13.88 5.89 9.17
CA GLY A 65 -14.42 6.11 10.52
C GLY A 65 -15.75 5.38 10.78
N PHE A 66 -16.36 5.69 11.93
CA PHE A 66 -17.62 5.09 12.38
C PHE A 66 -18.50 6.13 13.09
N GLY A 67 -19.82 5.93 13.10
CA GLY A 67 -20.77 6.83 13.77
C GLY A 67 -20.64 8.29 13.30
N ASP A 68 -20.73 9.23 14.24
CA ASP A 68 -20.64 10.68 13.92
C ASP A 68 -19.29 11.08 13.31
N ARG A 69 -18.22 10.34 13.64
CA ARG A 69 -16.91 10.58 13.00
C ARG A 69 -16.94 10.26 11.52
N ARG A 70 -17.67 9.21 11.11
CA ARG A 70 -17.86 8.89 9.69
C ARG A 70 -18.59 10.02 8.97
N LYS A 71 -19.67 10.55 9.56
CA LYS A 71 -20.41 11.69 9.00
C LYS A 71 -19.50 12.92 8.86
N ALA A 72 -18.75 13.24 9.91
CA ALA A 72 -17.82 14.37 9.92
C ALA A 72 -16.69 14.22 8.89
N MET A 73 -16.16 13.01 8.70
CA MET A 73 -15.13 12.73 7.69
C MET A 73 -15.68 12.69 6.26
N LEU A 74 -16.92 12.24 6.05
CA LEU A 74 -17.59 12.36 4.76
C LEU A 74 -17.78 13.83 4.37
N GLU A 75 -18.15 14.68 5.34
CA GLU A 75 -18.23 16.11 5.14
C GLU A 75 -16.85 16.73 4.81
N ASP A 76 -15.79 16.28 5.48
CA ASP A 76 -14.43 16.71 5.16
C ASP A 76 -14.06 16.38 3.70
N ILE A 77 -14.43 15.18 3.22
CA ILE A 77 -14.21 14.77 1.82
C ILE A 77 -15.10 15.59 0.88
N ALA A 78 -16.34 15.89 1.26
CA ALA A 78 -17.28 16.70 0.49
C ALA A 78 -16.70 18.09 0.25
N ILE A 79 -16.26 18.77 1.32
CA ILE A 79 -15.62 20.09 1.26
C ILE A 79 -14.33 20.04 0.42
N LEU A 80 -13.48 19.01 0.61
CA LEU A 80 -12.24 18.86 -0.17
C LEU A 80 -12.50 18.70 -1.67
N THR A 81 -13.57 18.00 -2.04
CA THR A 81 -13.87 17.63 -3.42
C THR A 81 -14.91 18.52 -4.09
N GLY A 82 -15.53 19.43 -3.34
CA GLY A 82 -16.63 20.28 -3.80
C GLY A 82 -17.93 19.53 -4.03
N GLY A 83 -18.11 18.37 -3.38
CA GLY A 83 -19.33 17.56 -3.47
C GLY A 83 -20.26 17.80 -2.28
N THR A 84 -21.42 17.14 -2.30
CA THR A 84 -22.41 17.17 -1.21
C THR A 84 -22.57 15.76 -0.63
N VAL A 85 -22.59 15.64 0.70
CA VAL A 85 -22.91 14.36 1.35
C VAL A 85 -24.38 14.03 1.16
N ILE A 86 -24.67 12.90 0.53
CA ILE A 86 -26.03 12.39 0.33
C ILE A 86 -26.48 11.69 1.61
N SER A 87 -27.24 12.44 2.43
CA SER A 87 -27.81 11.98 3.68
C SER A 87 -29.34 12.03 3.63
N GLU A 88 -29.97 10.92 4.02
CA GLU A 88 -31.42 10.88 4.21
C GLU A 88 -31.88 11.76 5.37
N ASP A 89 -31.01 12.02 6.37
CA ASP A 89 -31.31 12.91 7.49
C ASP A 89 -31.45 14.37 7.01
N LEU A 90 -30.77 14.72 5.92
CA LEU A 90 -30.88 16.01 5.23
C LEU A 90 -31.99 16.02 4.16
N GLY A 91 -32.75 14.93 4.03
CA GLY A 91 -33.84 14.79 3.05
C GLY A 91 -33.39 14.56 1.60
N ILE A 92 -32.09 14.33 1.38
CA ILE A 92 -31.54 14.11 0.03
C ILE A 92 -31.63 12.63 -0.31
N LYS A 93 -32.44 12.30 -1.32
CA LYS A 93 -32.59 10.93 -1.81
C LYS A 93 -31.61 10.63 -2.94
N LEU A 94 -31.16 9.38 -3.02
CA LEU A 94 -30.15 8.96 -4.00
C LEU A 94 -30.65 9.11 -5.44
N GLU A 95 -31.96 8.95 -5.66
CA GLU A 95 -32.60 9.12 -6.96
C GLU A 95 -32.63 10.58 -7.44
N SER A 96 -32.49 11.54 -6.52
CA SER A 96 -32.53 12.98 -6.80
C SER A 96 -31.14 13.60 -7.00
N VAL A 97 -30.07 12.80 -6.91
CA VAL A 97 -28.69 13.26 -7.00
C VAL A 97 -28.38 13.71 -8.44
N THR A 98 -27.87 14.93 -8.57
CA THR A 98 -27.40 15.48 -9.84
C THR A 98 -25.87 15.47 -9.91
N LEU A 99 -25.32 15.68 -11.12
CA LEU A 99 -23.87 15.72 -11.34
C LEU A 99 -23.16 16.84 -10.56
N ASP A 100 -23.87 17.91 -10.21
CA ASP A 100 -23.33 19.04 -9.46
C ASP A 100 -23.17 18.73 -7.96
N MET A 101 -23.87 17.71 -7.46
CA MET A 101 -23.74 17.24 -6.08
C MET A 101 -22.57 16.27 -5.90
N LEU A 102 -21.99 15.78 -7.00
CA LEU A 102 -20.85 14.87 -6.96
C LEU A 102 -19.55 15.64 -6.76
N GLY A 103 -18.71 15.16 -5.85
CA GLY A 103 -17.36 15.68 -5.68
C GLY A 103 -16.52 15.43 -6.93
N ARG A 104 -15.50 16.25 -7.15
CA ARG A 104 -14.54 16.09 -8.25
C ARG A 104 -13.12 16.02 -7.73
N SER A 105 -12.31 15.21 -8.39
CA SER A 105 -10.87 15.12 -8.12
C SER A 105 -10.08 14.82 -9.38
N LYS A 106 -8.85 15.32 -9.46
CA LYS A 106 -7.97 15.07 -10.60
C LYS A 106 -7.49 13.63 -10.66
N LYS A 107 -7.19 13.02 -9.50
CA LYS A 107 -6.73 11.63 -9.43
C LYS A 107 -7.15 10.98 -8.12
N VAL A 108 -7.67 9.76 -8.24
CA VAL A 108 -7.91 8.87 -7.11
C VAL A 108 -7.04 7.63 -7.30
N SER A 109 -6.35 7.22 -6.25
CA SER A 109 -5.63 5.94 -6.18
C SER A 109 -6.18 5.10 -5.04
N ILE A 110 -6.48 3.84 -5.33
CA ILE A 110 -7.07 2.90 -4.38
C ILE A 110 -6.16 1.67 -4.33
N SER A 111 -5.70 1.32 -3.15
CA SER A 111 -5.02 0.06 -2.84
C SER A 111 -5.89 -0.81 -1.94
N LYS A 112 -5.38 -1.97 -1.52
CA LYS A 112 -6.11 -2.89 -0.62
C LYS A 112 -6.53 -2.22 0.68
N GLU A 113 -5.73 -1.30 1.20
CA GLU A 113 -5.91 -0.71 2.53
C GLU A 113 -6.11 0.81 2.51
N ASN A 114 -5.73 1.50 1.42
CA ASN A 114 -5.71 2.96 1.39
C ASN A 114 -6.43 3.52 0.16
N THR A 115 -7.15 4.62 0.36
CA THR A 115 -7.71 5.45 -0.72
C THR A 115 -7.11 6.85 -0.62
N THR A 116 -6.51 7.33 -1.71
CA THR A 116 -5.89 8.66 -1.79
C THR A 116 -6.60 9.48 -2.86
N ILE A 117 -7.11 10.65 -2.46
CA ILE A 117 -7.75 11.63 -3.34
C ILE A 117 -6.76 12.79 -3.53
N VAL A 118 -6.46 13.13 -4.78
CA VAL A 118 -5.46 14.14 -5.16
C VAL A 118 -6.13 15.24 -5.97
N ASP A 119 -5.81 16.50 -5.63
CA ASP A 119 -6.37 17.72 -6.21
C ASP A 119 -7.91 17.66 -6.27
N GLY A 120 -8.55 17.73 -5.10
CA GLY A 120 -10.00 17.90 -5.01
C GLY A 120 -10.45 19.28 -5.52
N ALA A 121 -11.64 19.36 -6.09
CA ALA A 121 -12.16 20.60 -6.69
C ALA A 121 -12.86 21.54 -5.69
N GLY A 122 -12.69 21.31 -4.38
CA GLY A 122 -13.27 22.14 -3.33
C GLY A 122 -12.75 23.58 -3.33
N ALA A 123 -13.60 24.53 -2.92
CA ALA A 123 -13.19 25.92 -2.81
C ALA A 123 -12.21 26.10 -1.64
N LYS A 124 -11.13 26.85 -1.87
CA LYS A 124 -10.09 27.08 -0.85
C LYS A 124 -10.65 27.72 0.42
N SER A 125 -11.61 28.62 0.29
CA SER A 125 -12.32 29.25 1.42
C SER A 125 -13.01 28.24 2.32
N ASP A 126 -13.64 27.24 1.72
CA ASP A 126 -14.44 26.26 2.46
C ASP A 126 -13.52 25.29 3.20
N ILE A 127 -12.39 24.91 2.57
CA ILE A 127 -11.33 24.11 3.19
C ILE A 127 -10.69 24.89 4.35
N GLU A 128 -10.32 26.16 4.15
CA GLU A 128 -9.74 26.99 5.21
C GLU A 128 -10.72 27.20 6.37
N GLY A 129 -12.01 27.41 6.07
CA GLY A 129 -13.08 27.48 7.07
C GLY A 129 -13.23 26.17 7.85
N ARG A 130 -13.20 25.03 7.17
CA ARG A 130 -13.26 23.71 7.81
C ARG A 130 -12.05 23.43 8.70
N VAL A 131 -10.86 23.80 8.23
CA VAL A 131 -9.61 23.73 9.01
C VAL A 131 -9.70 24.58 10.27
N ALA A 132 -10.25 25.80 10.18
CA ALA A 132 -10.44 26.67 11.35
C ALA A 132 -11.44 26.08 12.35
N GLN A 133 -12.55 25.50 11.88
CA GLN A 133 -13.52 24.81 12.73
C GLN A 133 -12.88 23.66 13.52
N ILE A 134 -12.08 22.81 12.85
CA ILE A 134 -11.43 21.67 13.51
C ILE A 134 -10.38 22.15 14.52
N LYS A 135 -9.65 23.23 14.23
CA LYS A 135 -8.71 23.84 15.18
C LYS A 135 -9.41 24.34 16.45
N ALA A 136 -10.54 25.02 16.31
CA ALA A 136 -11.33 25.47 17.47
C ALA A 136 -11.82 24.26 18.31
N GLN A 137 -12.30 23.19 17.66
CA GLN A 137 -12.72 21.96 18.35
C GLN A 137 -11.57 21.27 19.11
N ILE A 138 -10.33 21.36 18.59
CA ILE A 138 -9.13 20.84 19.26
C ILE A 138 -8.81 21.62 20.55
N GLU A 139 -9.05 22.93 20.57
CA GLU A 139 -8.82 23.78 21.74
C GLU A 139 -9.90 23.61 22.80
N GLU A 140 -11.15 23.38 22.39
CA GLU A 140 -12.28 23.18 23.29
C GLU A 140 -12.33 21.76 23.91
N THR A 141 -11.74 20.75 23.26
CA THR A 141 -11.82 19.39 23.76
C THR A 141 -10.86 19.13 24.94
N THR A 142 -11.41 18.53 26.00
CA THR A 142 -10.65 18.07 27.18
C THR A 142 -10.21 16.61 27.07
N SER A 143 -10.61 15.91 26.01
CA SER A 143 -10.31 14.50 25.77
C SER A 143 -9.08 14.37 24.87
N ASP A 144 -8.00 13.77 25.38
CA ASP A 144 -6.77 13.56 24.60
C ASP A 144 -7.00 12.64 23.39
N TYR A 145 -7.90 11.67 23.53
CA TYR A 145 -8.32 10.80 22.42
C TYR A 145 -8.99 11.59 21.29
N ASP A 146 -9.93 12.48 21.62
CA ASP A 146 -10.62 13.29 20.62
C ASP A 146 -9.68 14.31 20.00
N ARG A 147 -8.75 14.86 20.79
CA ARG A 147 -7.70 15.75 20.31
C ARG A 147 -6.85 15.08 19.24
N GLU A 148 -6.37 13.86 19.49
CA GLU A 148 -5.58 13.08 18.53
C GLU A 148 -6.37 12.83 17.23
N LYS A 149 -7.65 12.44 17.34
CA LYS A 149 -8.50 12.16 16.16
C LYS A 149 -8.85 13.41 15.37
N LEU A 150 -9.04 14.55 16.02
CA LEU A 150 -9.22 15.83 15.33
C LEU A 150 -7.92 16.28 14.66
N GLN A 151 -6.76 16.04 15.29
CA GLN A 151 -5.45 16.31 14.68
C GLN A 151 -5.22 15.46 13.43
N GLU A 152 -5.62 14.19 13.40
CA GLU A 152 -5.54 13.36 12.19
C GLU A 152 -6.39 13.92 11.04
N ARG A 153 -7.62 14.39 11.34
CA ARG A 153 -8.50 15.02 10.34
C ARG A 153 -7.92 16.34 9.85
N LEU A 154 -7.45 17.18 10.76
CA LEU A 154 -6.77 18.43 10.45
C LEU A 154 -5.55 18.19 9.56
N ALA A 155 -4.72 17.20 9.88
CA ALA A 155 -3.55 16.85 9.09
C ALA A 155 -3.92 16.42 7.67
N LYS A 156 -5.05 15.74 7.47
CA LYS A 156 -5.53 15.34 6.14
C LYS A 156 -6.09 16.50 5.31
N LEU A 157 -6.69 17.51 5.96
CA LEU A 157 -7.25 18.69 5.29
C LEU A 157 -6.20 19.79 5.06
N ALA A 158 -5.33 20.03 6.04
CA ALA A 158 -4.27 21.04 5.99
C ALA A 158 -2.98 20.51 5.35
N GLY A 159 -2.73 19.20 5.46
CA GLY A 159 -1.60 18.53 4.83
C GLY A 159 -1.84 18.41 3.34
N GLY A 160 -1.34 19.40 2.59
CA GLY A 160 -1.37 19.36 1.14
C GLY A 160 -0.77 18.08 0.58
N VAL A 161 -1.26 17.65 -0.58
CA VAL A 161 -0.71 16.50 -1.29
C VAL A 161 0.51 16.95 -2.09
N ALA A 162 1.70 16.46 -1.73
CA ALA A 162 2.88 16.63 -2.58
C ALA A 162 2.82 15.63 -3.74
N VAL A 163 2.88 16.14 -4.98
CA VAL A 163 2.87 15.31 -6.19
C VAL A 163 4.24 15.33 -6.85
N ILE A 164 4.90 14.17 -6.90
CA ILE A 164 6.14 13.99 -7.66
C ILE A 164 5.77 13.53 -9.07
N ARG A 165 6.13 14.33 -10.09
CA ARG A 165 5.94 13.98 -11.50
C ARG A 165 7.22 13.37 -12.04
N VAL A 166 7.16 12.09 -12.38
CA VAL A 166 8.31 11.33 -12.89
C VAL A 166 8.35 11.43 -14.42
N GLY A 167 9.49 11.84 -14.95
CA GLY A 167 9.73 11.95 -16.40
C GLY A 167 10.85 11.04 -16.87
N GLY A 168 10.82 10.68 -18.15
CA GLY A 168 11.78 9.78 -18.79
C GLY A 168 11.59 9.77 -20.31
N SER A 169 12.55 9.18 -21.02
CA SER A 169 12.60 9.18 -22.49
C SER A 169 11.73 8.07 -23.09
N THR A 170 11.45 7.02 -22.31
CA THR A 170 10.58 5.90 -22.70
C THR A 170 9.64 5.53 -21.55
N GLU A 171 8.51 4.88 -21.87
CA GLU A 171 7.55 4.43 -20.86
C GLU A 171 8.16 3.44 -19.85
N VAL A 172 9.03 2.54 -20.33
CA VAL A 172 9.74 1.57 -19.49
C VAL A 172 10.63 2.27 -18.48
N GLU A 173 11.38 3.28 -18.91
CA GLU A 173 12.23 4.10 -18.04
C GLU A 173 11.42 4.89 -17.01
N VAL A 174 10.30 5.51 -17.44
CA VAL A 174 9.40 6.24 -16.55
C VAL A 174 8.86 5.31 -15.45
N LYS A 175 8.48 4.08 -15.82
CA LYS A 175 7.96 3.09 -14.88
C LYS A 175 9.01 2.68 -13.85
N GLU A 176 10.21 2.33 -14.28
CA GLU A 176 11.31 1.96 -13.38
C GLU A 176 11.71 3.12 -12.45
N LYS A 177 11.84 4.33 -12.98
CA LYS A 177 12.14 5.53 -12.17
C LYS A 177 11.04 5.81 -11.15
N LYS A 178 9.79 5.60 -11.54
CA LYS A 178 8.65 5.78 -10.65
C LYS A 178 8.70 4.76 -9.50
N ASP A 179 8.93 3.49 -9.82
CA ASP A 179 9.03 2.43 -8.81
C ASP A 179 10.19 2.74 -7.82
N ARG A 180 11.35 3.21 -8.30
CA ARG A 180 12.46 3.68 -7.43
C ARG A 180 12.08 4.85 -6.52
N ILE A 181 11.28 5.79 -7.00
CA ILE A 181 10.82 6.93 -6.19
C ILE A 181 9.82 6.46 -5.14
N ASP A 182 8.92 5.54 -5.49
CA ASP A 182 7.97 4.94 -4.55
C ASP A 182 8.73 4.18 -3.44
N ASP A 183 9.77 3.42 -3.79
CA ASP A 183 10.66 2.73 -2.84
C ASP A 183 11.38 3.72 -1.91
N ALA A 184 11.98 4.78 -2.47
CA ALA A 184 12.67 5.80 -1.69
C ALA A 184 11.73 6.54 -0.72
N LEU A 185 10.49 6.83 -1.14
CA LEU A 185 9.46 7.44 -0.29
C LEU A 185 9.12 6.52 0.89
N ASN A 186 8.94 5.23 0.64
CA ASN A 186 8.63 4.25 1.68
C ASN A 186 9.80 4.07 2.65
N ALA A 187 11.04 4.00 2.15
CA ALA A 187 12.25 3.93 2.97
C ALA A 187 12.41 5.17 3.86
N THR A 188 12.18 6.37 3.30
CA THR A 188 12.25 7.63 4.06
C THR A 188 11.21 7.68 5.17
N ARG A 189 9.96 7.28 4.88
CA ARG A 189 8.90 7.18 5.90
C ARG A 189 9.28 6.21 7.03
N ALA A 190 9.85 5.06 6.68
CA ALA A 190 10.33 4.08 7.65
C ALA A 190 11.47 4.62 8.51
N ALA A 191 12.41 5.36 7.90
CA ALA A 191 13.53 5.99 8.59
C ALA A 191 13.07 7.07 9.58
N VAL A 192 12.07 7.89 9.20
CA VAL A 192 11.49 8.89 10.12
C VAL A 192 10.80 8.24 11.32
N GLN A 193 10.23 7.04 11.15
CA GLN A 193 9.49 6.34 12.21
C GLN A 193 10.40 5.64 13.24
N GLU A 194 11.39 4.87 12.78
CA GLU A 194 12.21 4.02 13.66
C GLU A 194 13.71 4.36 13.63
N GLY A 195 14.12 5.37 12.85
CA GLY A 195 15.53 5.73 12.69
C GLY A 195 16.26 4.93 11.62
N ILE A 196 17.59 5.05 11.61
CA ILE A 196 18.50 4.46 10.62
C ILE A 196 19.62 3.66 11.29
N VAL A 197 20.20 2.72 10.55
CA VAL A 197 21.35 1.88 10.92
C VAL A 197 22.38 1.85 9.80
N PRO A 198 23.65 1.47 10.06
CA PRO A 198 24.63 1.24 9.00
C PRO A 198 24.11 0.18 8.01
N GLY A 199 24.05 0.57 6.74
CA GLY A 199 23.47 -0.25 5.68
C GLY A 199 24.41 -1.35 5.19
N GLY A 200 24.12 -1.92 4.01
CA GLY A 200 24.99 -2.95 3.40
C GLY A 200 25.02 -4.28 4.18
N GLY A 201 23.99 -4.54 4.99
CA GLY A 201 23.92 -5.72 5.87
C GLY A 201 24.84 -5.66 7.10
N ILE A 202 25.52 -4.55 7.35
CA ILE A 202 26.45 -4.39 8.47
C ILE A 202 25.71 -4.44 9.81
N ALA A 203 24.54 -3.81 9.92
CA ALA A 203 23.72 -3.89 11.12
C ALA A 203 23.37 -5.34 11.53
N LEU A 204 23.02 -6.19 10.57
CA LEU A 204 22.71 -7.61 10.83
C LEU A 204 23.98 -8.39 11.17
N LEU A 205 25.08 -8.16 10.46
CA LEU A 205 26.38 -8.77 10.76
C LEU A 205 26.83 -8.47 12.19
N ARG A 206 26.76 -7.21 12.62
CA ARG A 206 27.08 -6.80 14.00
C ARG A 206 26.12 -7.40 15.02
N SER A 207 24.85 -7.54 14.67
CA SER A 207 23.86 -8.19 15.53
C SER A 207 24.20 -9.68 15.75
N SER A 208 24.78 -10.35 14.75
CA SER A 208 25.14 -11.78 14.84
C SER A 208 26.18 -12.08 15.93
N THR A 209 27.10 -11.14 16.22
CA THR A 209 28.12 -11.29 17.26
C THR A 209 27.60 -10.92 18.65
N LYS A 210 26.49 -10.17 18.73
CA LYS A 210 25.89 -9.71 19.98
C LYS A 210 24.72 -10.59 20.46
N ILE A 211 24.45 -11.74 19.84
CA ILE A 211 23.43 -12.69 20.29
C ILE A 211 23.83 -13.30 21.63
N ALA A 212 23.13 -12.93 22.70
CA ALA A 212 23.36 -13.42 24.07
C ALA A 212 22.46 -14.61 24.48
N ALA A 213 21.51 -15.00 23.63
CA ALA A 213 20.61 -16.13 23.89
C ALA A 213 21.38 -17.45 23.99
N LYS A 214 20.89 -18.36 24.84
CA LYS A 214 21.42 -19.73 25.01
C LYS A 214 20.29 -20.73 24.90
N GLY A 215 20.51 -21.84 24.19
CA GLY A 215 19.54 -22.91 24.07
C GLY A 215 19.35 -23.66 25.39
N ALA A 216 18.13 -24.13 25.67
CA ALA A 216 17.89 -25.04 26.79
C ALA A 216 18.38 -26.48 26.49
N ASN A 217 18.56 -26.81 25.21
CA ASN A 217 19.07 -28.09 24.70
C ASN A 217 19.85 -27.86 23.40
N ASP A 218 20.48 -28.93 22.89
CA ASP A 218 21.33 -28.87 21.69
C ASP A 218 20.56 -28.42 20.43
N ASP A 219 19.28 -28.78 20.30
CA ASP A 219 18.45 -28.38 19.16
C ASP A 219 18.17 -26.87 19.15
N GLN A 220 17.87 -26.29 20.32
CA GLN A 220 17.70 -24.85 20.46
C GLN A 220 19.00 -24.09 20.23
N GLU A 221 20.14 -24.65 20.66
CA GLU A 221 21.45 -24.07 20.38
C GLU A 221 21.78 -24.13 18.88
N ALA A 222 21.42 -25.22 18.19
CA ALA A 222 21.50 -25.31 16.73
C ALA A 222 20.63 -24.24 16.06
N GLY A 223 19.40 -24.01 16.55
CA GLY A 223 18.51 -22.95 16.09
C GLY A 223 19.12 -21.55 16.21
N ILE A 224 19.75 -21.24 17.34
CA ILE A 224 20.48 -19.98 17.55
C ILE A 224 21.63 -19.83 16.56
N ASN A 225 22.38 -20.91 16.31
CA ASN A 225 23.47 -20.92 15.33
C ASN A 225 22.99 -20.72 13.89
N ILE A 226 21.80 -21.24 13.52
CA ILE A 226 21.18 -20.98 12.21
C ILE A 226 20.95 -19.49 12.02
N VAL A 227 20.36 -18.82 13.02
CA VAL A 227 20.13 -17.36 12.96
C VAL A 227 21.46 -16.60 12.87
N ARG A 228 22.45 -16.97 13.71
CA ARG A 228 23.80 -16.35 13.69
C ARG A 228 24.44 -16.41 12.30
N ARG A 229 24.29 -17.53 11.59
CA ARG A 229 24.78 -17.69 10.21
C ARG A 229 23.95 -16.88 9.21
N ALA A 230 22.62 -16.92 9.31
CA ALA A 230 21.70 -16.24 8.39
C ALA A 230 21.89 -14.71 8.38
N LEU A 231 22.20 -14.12 9.54
CA LEU A 231 22.46 -12.68 9.67
C LEU A 231 23.67 -12.19 8.84
N GLN A 232 24.57 -13.09 8.44
CA GLN A 232 25.70 -12.75 7.56
C GLN A 232 25.36 -12.82 6.07
N ALA A 233 24.20 -13.38 5.71
CA ALA A 233 23.86 -13.66 4.31
C ALA A 233 23.78 -12.37 3.47
N LEU A 234 23.23 -11.28 4.06
CA LEU A 234 23.01 -10.04 3.31
C LEU A 234 24.31 -9.36 2.88
N VAL A 235 25.25 -9.18 3.82
CA VAL A 235 26.57 -8.59 3.52
C VAL A 235 27.36 -9.48 2.55
N ARG A 236 27.26 -10.82 2.67
CA ARG A 236 27.90 -11.76 1.75
C ARG A 236 27.35 -11.63 0.34
N GLN A 237 26.02 -11.63 0.19
CA GLN A 237 25.38 -11.51 -1.12
C GLN A 237 25.72 -10.18 -1.80
N ILE A 238 25.77 -9.09 -1.04
CA ILE A 238 26.14 -7.77 -1.56
C ILE A 238 27.59 -7.78 -2.07
N ALA A 239 28.52 -8.36 -1.31
CA ALA A 239 29.92 -8.49 -1.72
C ALA A 239 30.07 -9.38 -2.97
N GLU A 240 29.40 -10.53 -3.01
CA GLU A 240 29.44 -11.44 -4.18
C GLU A 240 28.89 -10.77 -5.44
N ASN A 241 27.78 -10.02 -5.31
CA ASN A 241 27.21 -9.27 -6.43
C ASN A 241 28.13 -8.13 -6.92
N ALA A 242 29.00 -7.61 -6.05
CA ALA A 242 30.04 -6.65 -6.41
C ALA A 242 31.29 -7.30 -7.02
N GLY A 243 31.37 -8.63 -7.02
CA GLY A 243 32.52 -9.39 -7.54
C GLY A 243 33.63 -9.63 -6.52
N ASP A 244 33.38 -9.36 -5.24
CA ASP A 244 34.35 -9.52 -4.15
C ASP A 244 34.15 -10.83 -3.37
N GLU A 245 35.23 -11.29 -2.74
CA GLU A 245 35.20 -12.50 -1.92
C GLU A 245 34.50 -12.23 -0.57
N ALA A 246 33.26 -12.69 -0.44
CA ALA A 246 32.38 -12.47 0.70
C ALA A 246 33.01 -12.77 2.05
N SER A 247 33.78 -13.87 2.13
CA SER A 247 34.41 -14.32 3.38
C SER A 247 35.51 -13.36 3.84
N ILE A 248 36.25 -12.76 2.90
CA ILE A 248 37.28 -11.76 3.18
C ILE A 248 36.62 -10.46 3.66
N VAL A 249 35.55 -10.02 3.00
CA VAL A 249 34.80 -8.82 3.37
C VAL A 249 34.25 -8.95 4.79
N VAL A 250 33.54 -10.05 5.08
CA VAL A 250 32.98 -10.30 6.42
C VAL A 250 34.07 -10.36 7.48
N GLY A 251 35.18 -11.07 7.22
CA GLY A 251 36.31 -11.15 8.14
C GLY A 251 36.87 -9.77 8.49
N LYS A 252 37.23 -8.98 7.47
CA LYS A 252 37.78 -7.63 7.65
C LYS A 252 36.85 -6.69 8.40
N VAL A 253 35.54 -6.79 8.17
CA VAL A 253 34.56 -5.99 8.91
C VAL A 253 34.53 -6.39 10.38
N LEU A 254 34.51 -7.69 10.67
CA LEU A 254 34.46 -8.21 12.04
C LEU A 254 35.76 -7.97 12.83
N ASP A 255 36.90 -7.89 12.16
CA ASP A 255 38.20 -7.62 12.78
C ASP A 255 38.26 -6.25 13.47
N LYS A 256 37.44 -5.28 13.05
CA LYS A 256 37.29 -3.99 13.74
C LYS A 256 36.06 -4.01 14.64
N ASN A 257 36.26 -3.65 15.91
CA ASN A 257 35.20 -3.51 16.90
C ASN A 257 34.55 -2.11 16.85
N GLU A 258 34.06 -1.72 15.68
CA GLU A 258 33.41 -0.44 15.43
C GLU A 258 32.04 -0.71 14.81
N ASP A 259 30.96 -0.29 15.47
CA ASP A 259 29.59 -0.66 15.08
C ASP A 259 29.23 -0.20 13.65
N ASN A 260 29.75 0.95 13.21
CA ASN A 260 29.51 1.50 11.88
C ASN A 260 30.53 1.09 10.82
N TYR A 261 31.64 0.44 11.20
CA TYR A 261 32.66 0.07 10.23
C TYR A 261 32.15 -1.05 9.32
N GLY A 262 32.20 -0.82 8.02
CA GLY A 262 31.66 -1.72 7.02
C GLY A 262 32.39 -1.64 5.67
N TYR A 263 31.74 -2.20 4.65
CA TYR A 263 32.26 -2.31 3.30
C TYR A 263 31.31 -1.60 2.31
N ASN A 264 31.84 -0.63 1.57
CA ASN A 264 31.13 0.02 0.50
C ASN A 264 31.30 -0.78 -0.80
N ALA A 265 30.28 -1.54 -1.18
CA ALA A 265 30.29 -2.37 -2.39
C ALA A 265 30.26 -1.56 -3.71
N GLN A 266 30.01 -0.25 -3.67
CA GLN A 266 30.07 0.60 -4.87
C GLN A 266 31.49 1.05 -5.20
N THR A 267 32.34 1.24 -4.19
CA THR A 267 33.72 1.75 -4.35
C THR A 267 34.79 0.73 -3.94
N SER A 268 34.38 -0.40 -3.36
CA SER A 268 35.25 -1.42 -2.77
C SER A 268 36.13 -0.93 -1.61
N GLU A 269 35.68 0.12 -0.91
CA GLU A 269 36.39 0.72 0.23
C GLU A 269 35.75 0.35 1.58
N TYR A 270 36.56 0.36 2.65
CA TYR A 270 36.10 0.12 4.01
C TYR A 270 36.10 1.42 4.81
N GLY A 271 35.12 1.60 5.69
CA GLY A 271 35.04 2.76 6.57
C GLY A 271 33.71 2.86 7.31
N ASP A 272 33.42 4.05 7.85
CA ASP A 272 32.15 4.30 8.54
C ASP A 272 31.01 4.43 7.53
N MET A 273 30.08 3.47 7.57
CA MET A 273 28.97 3.38 6.62
C MET A 273 28.02 4.58 6.72
N ILE A 274 27.82 5.14 7.92
CA ILE A 274 26.96 6.30 8.12
C ILE A 274 27.63 7.55 7.53
N ALA A 275 28.92 7.73 7.77
CA ALA A 275 29.70 8.83 7.20
C ALA A 275 29.77 8.75 5.67
N MET A 276 29.78 7.53 5.10
CA MET A 276 29.69 7.28 3.66
C MET A 276 28.27 7.44 3.10
N GLY A 277 27.25 7.68 3.94
CA GLY A 277 25.86 7.83 3.53
C GLY A 277 25.14 6.51 3.18
N ILE A 278 25.74 5.37 3.53
CA ILE A 278 25.16 4.04 3.30
C ILE A 278 24.39 3.63 4.55
N VAL A 279 23.11 3.96 4.55
CA VAL A 279 22.22 3.78 5.70
C VAL A 279 20.95 3.06 5.28
N ASP A 280 20.45 2.19 6.17
CA ASP A 280 19.19 1.50 5.99
C ASP A 280 18.20 1.89 7.10
N PRO A 281 16.89 2.02 6.82
CA PRO A 281 15.89 2.24 7.86
C PRO A 281 15.81 1.04 8.82
N VAL A 282 15.83 1.31 10.14
CA VAL A 282 15.74 0.28 11.19
C VAL A 282 14.55 -0.64 10.97
N LYS A 283 13.39 -0.04 10.68
CA LYS A 283 12.14 -0.76 10.44
C LYS A 283 12.25 -1.77 9.32
N VAL A 284 12.96 -1.44 8.23
CA VAL A 284 13.12 -2.32 7.07
C VAL A 284 13.97 -3.52 7.45
N VAL A 285 15.13 -3.29 8.06
CA VAL A 285 16.07 -4.36 8.48
C VAL A 285 15.41 -5.31 9.48
N ARG A 286 14.73 -4.76 10.50
CA ARG A 286 14.01 -5.55 11.52
C ARG A 286 12.87 -6.37 10.92
N THR A 287 12.03 -5.74 10.09
CA THR A 287 10.86 -6.39 9.49
C THR A 287 11.29 -7.50 8.52
N ALA A 288 12.35 -7.28 7.74
CA ALA A 288 12.90 -8.31 6.85
C ALA A 288 13.35 -9.54 7.63
N LEU A 289 14.09 -9.37 8.74
CA LEU A 289 14.53 -10.48 9.59
C LEU A 289 13.35 -11.23 10.22
N GLN A 290 12.38 -10.50 10.78
CA GLN A 290 11.21 -11.10 11.43
C GLN A 290 10.34 -11.91 10.46
N ASN A 291 10.08 -11.36 9.27
CA ASN A 291 9.30 -12.05 8.25
C ASN A 291 10.03 -13.29 7.71
N ALA A 292 11.35 -13.17 7.46
CA ALA A 292 12.16 -14.31 7.02
C ALA A 292 12.18 -15.43 8.06
N ALA A 293 12.40 -15.09 9.34
CA ALA A 293 12.38 -16.05 10.44
C ALA A 293 11.00 -16.70 10.61
N SER A 294 9.91 -15.93 10.47
CA SER A 294 8.54 -16.44 10.56
C SER A 294 8.27 -17.51 9.49
N VAL A 295 8.56 -17.23 8.22
CA VAL A 295 8.35 -18.22 7.15
C VAL A 295 9.28 -19.43 7.31
N ALA A 296 10.56 -19.21 7.64
CA ALA A 296 11.51 -20.29 7.84
C ALA A 296 11.08 -21.23 8.99
N SER A 297 10.60 -20.69 10.11
CA SER A 297 10.13 -21.49 11.24
C SER A 297 8.96 -22.39 10.86
N LEU A 298 8.01 -21.88 10.05
CA LEU A 298 6.87 -22.67 9.58
C LEU A 298 7.34 -23.82 8.69
N LEU A 299 8.24 -23.54 7.73
CA LEU A 299 8.78 -24.54 6.82
C LEU A 299 9.59 -25.62 7.54
N ILE A 300 10.42 -25.25 8.52
CA ILE A 300 11.22 -26.20 9.30
C ILE A 300 10.33 -27.19 10.08
N THR A 301 9.16 -26.73 10.54
CA THR A 301 8.20 -27.59 11.28
C THR A 301 7.18 -28.29 10.38
N THR A 302 7.27 -28.14 9.06
CA THR A 302 6.30 -28.72 8.11
C THR A 302 6.64 -30.19 7.84
N GLU A 303 5.91 -31.11 8.47
CA GLU A 303 6.07 -32.56 8.27
C GLU A 303 5.35 -33.08 7.01
N ALA A 304 4.26 -32.43 6.59
CA ALA A 304 3.48 -32.85 5.44
C ALA A 304 2.88 -31.65 4.69
N MET A 305 2.77 -31.78 3.37
CA MET A 305 2.11 -30.80 2.49
C MET A 305 1.10 -31.52 1.60
N ILE A 306 -0.07 -30.92 1.43
CA ILE A 306 -1.10 -31.37 0.49
C ILE A 306 -1.07 -30.39 -0.69
N ALA A 307 -0.89 -30.92 -1.89
CA ALA A 307 -0.89 -30.15 -3.13
C ALA A 307 -1.94 -30.69 -4.09
N GLU A 308 -2.40 -29.84 -5.02
CA GLU A 308 -3.20 -30.31 -6.14
C GLU A 308 -2.34 -31.23 -7.03
N LEU A 309 -2.98 -32.27 -7.58
CA LEU A 309 -2.33 -33.08 -8.61
C LEU A 309 -1.94 -32.18 -9.78
N PRO A 310 -0.72 -32.33 -10.33
CA PRO A 310 -0.33 -31.62 -11.55
C PRO A 310 -1.41 -31.81 -12.61
N LYS A 311 -1.92 -30.72 -13.16
CA LYS A 311 -2.86 -30.80 -14.28
C LYS A 311 -2.15 -31.54 -15.40
N LYS A 312 -2.77 -32.60 -15.92
CA LYS A 312 -2.30 -33.20 -17.16
C LYS A 312 -2.44 -32.12 -18.22
N ASP A 313 -1.32 -31.67 -18.78
CA ASP A 313 -1.37 -30.85 -19.98
C ASP A 313 -2.19 -31.62 -21.02
N ALA A 314 -3.31 -31.02 -21.44
CA ALA A 314 -3.98 -31.50 -22.62
C ALA A 314 -2.94 -31.41 -23.75
N PRO A 315 -2.61 -32.52 -24.45
CA PRO A 315 -1.67 -32.46 -25.55
C PRO A 315 -2.16 -31.36 -26.49
N GLY A 316 -1.35 -30.29 -26.59
CA GLY A 316 -1.64 -29.14 -27.42
C GLY A 316 -2.05 -29.65 -28.79
N GLY A 317 -3.25 -29.25 -29.23
CA GLY A 317 -3.70 -29.52 -30.57
C GLY A 317 -2.61 -29.07 -31.54
N MET A 318 -2.05 -30.03 -32.28
CA MET A 318 -1.17 -29.71 -33.39
C MET A 318 -1.88 -28.68 -34.28
N PRO A 319 -1.22 -27.58 -34.68
CA PRO A 319 -1.74 -26.74 -35.74
C PRO A 319 -1.52 -27.47 -37.07
N GLY A 320 -2.60 -28.00 -37.66
CA GLY A 320 -2.56 -28.44 -39.05
C GLY A 320 -3.64 -29.44 -39.41
N GLY A 321 -4.55 -29.03 -40.29
CA GLY A 321 -5.33 -29.98 -41.09
C GLY A 321 -6.79 -29.61 -41.26
N MET A 322 -7.06 -28.75 -42.24
CA MET A 322 -8.31 -28.66 -42.99
C MET A 322 -9.02 -30.02 -43.12
N GLY A 323 -10.31 -30.11 -42.78
CA GLY A 323 -11.17 -31.16 -43.33
C GLY A 323 -12.32 -31.65 -42.45
N GLY A 324 -13.54 -31.22 -42.80
CA GLY A 324 -14.65 -32.14 -42.94
C GLY A 324 -15.48 -32.50 -41.70
N MET A 325 -16.63 -31.83 -41.61
CA MET A 325 -17.95 -32.48 -41.59
C MET A 325 -18.23 -33.57 -40.53
N GLY A 326 -19.07 -33.18 -39.56
CA GLY A 326 -20.29 -33.93 -39.25
C GLY A 326 -20.24 -34.98 -38.13
N GLY A 327 -21.25 -34.92 -37.27
CA GLY A 327 -21.83 -36.12 -36.67
C GLY A 327 -21.65 -36.28 -35.16
N MET A 328 -22.66 -35.80 -34.43
CA MET A 328 -23.47 -36.56 -33.47
C MET A 328 -22.83 -37.28 -32.25
N ASP A 329 -23.46 -37.00 -31.11
CA ASP A 329 -23.85 -37.90 -30.00
C ASP A 329 -22.91 -38.21 -28.81
N MET A 330 -23.42 -37.74 -27.65
CA MET A 330 -23.74 -38.48 -26.41
C MET A 330 -22.68 -39.40 -25.79
N MET A 331 -22.16 -39.01 -24.62
CA MET A 331 -22.67 -39.38 -23.28
C MET A 331 -21.91 -38.63 -22.19
#